data_AF-A0A7R7XEW9-F1
#
_entry.id   AF-A0A7R7XEW9-F1
#
_cell.length_a   1.000
_cell.length_b   1.000
_cell.length_c   1.000
_cell.angle_alpha   90.00
_cell.angle_beta   90.00
_cell.angle_gamma   90.00
#
_symmetry.space_group_name_H-M   'P 1'
#
loop_
_entity.id
_entity.type
_entity.pdbx_description
1 polymer ?
#
loop_
_entity_poly.entity_id
_entity_poly.type
_entity_poly.pdbx_seq_one_letter_code
_entity_poly.pdbx_strand_id
1 'polypeptide(L)'
;MAQLHLAPIWDGSLFVDSSVMGRICLRIRDNYNCDRGNIGICGVLTSFFLHVYHAKLNQRTAAMMYIQEAIAGARMLRLDKMSSRLHNVTYSHLIVNKELIFPLLWVTERGYALHLNVSPLYTESLSLPEIAISSTIDDHARGLLDLVRLFVAFDHISVRQPHASIASTPCLIDTETKLSSVRLTDDQISARTADCHITREWMRTILWQKALAFGLLSSSSYTAMMNFGFPGQIGRDLLRSLRYFTAADLLPLGRDQLLKCFEIASTLADTILLTSATSYSAREFGPQDFLHALYQKLLPSLEQDSVLKSNLRSKMAEALVTAPARLLMEPTSMEPEDSRHYTAADGIDFTV
;
A
#
# COMPACT_ATOMS: atom_id res chain seq x y z
N MET A 1 3.40 5.75 6.01
CA MET A 1 2.78 6.60 7.07
C MET A 1 3.86 6.97 8.08
N ALA A 2 3.85 8.19 8.61
CA ALA A 2 4.87 8.64 9.57
C ALA A 2 4.76 7.85 10.87
N GLN A 3 5.88 7.38 11.42
CA GLN A 3 5.91 6.66 12.69
C GLN A 3 6.64 7.45 13.76
N LEU A 4 6.02 7.49 14.95
CA LEU A 4 6.65 7.99 16.17
C LEU A 4 7.39 6.86 16.88
N HIS A 5 8.48 6.38 16.28
CA HIS A 5 9.50 5.61 17.01
C HIS A 5 10.58 6.56 17.51
N LEU A 6 10.23 7.35 18.52
CA LEU A 6 11.21 8.13 19.27
C LEU A 6 11.61 7.29 20.48
N ALA A 7 12.83 6.76 20.45
CA ALA A 7 13.47 6.29 21.67
C ALA A 7 13.48 7.46 22.68
N PRO A 8 13.27 7.23 23.99
CA PRO A 8 13.29 8.31 24.97
C PRO A 8 14.60 9.09 24.88
N ILE A 9 14.52 10.38 24.57
CA ILE A 9 15.70 11.25 24.47
C ILE A 9 15.85 12.00 25.80
N TRP A 10 17.05 12.01 26.36
CA TRP A 10 17.34 12.83 27.54
C TRP A 10 17.62 14.27 27.12
N ASP A 11 16.77 15.21 27.55
CA ASP A 11 16.91 16.65 27.27
C ASP A 11 17.57 17.42 28.44
N GLY A 12 18.44 16.76 29.20
CA GLY A 12 19.10 17.35 30.38
C GLY A 12 18.25 17.44 31.65
N SER A 13 16.92 17.49 31.53
CA SER A 13 15.99 17.64 32.66
C SER A 13 14.92 16.54 32.77
N LEU A 14 14.48 15.97 31.63
CA LEU A 14 13.48 14.91 31.57
C LEU A 14 13.79 13.99 30.38
N PHE A 15 13.36 12.73 30.49
CA PHE A 15 13.23 11.85 29.33
C PHE A 15 12.01 12.29 28.49
N VAL A 16 12.25 12.65 27.24
CA VAL A 16 11.24 13.01 26.26
C VAL A 16 10.92 11.79 25.42
N ASP A 17 9.72 11.26 25.60
CA ASP A 17 9.14 10.22 24.76
C ASP A 17 7.91 10.76 23.98
N SER A 18 7.28 9.89 23.18
CA SER A 18 6.09 10.28 22.41
C SER A 18 4.91 10.72 23.29
N SER A 19 4.82 10.27 24.55
CA SER A 19 3.75 10.65 25.47
C SER A 19 3.96 12.06 26.03
N VAL A 20 5.20 12.43 26.35
CA VAL A 20 5.58 13.79 26.75
C VAL A 20 5.30 14.75 25.61
N MET A 21 5.72 14.42 24.40
CA MET A 21 5.43 15.24 23.21
C MET A 21 3.93 15.37 22.95
N GLY A 22 3.16 14.28 23.06
CA GLY A 22 1.69 14.33 22.93
C GLY A 22 1.03 15.29 23.92
N ARG A 23 1.46 15.28 25.20
CA ARG A 23 0.97 16.23 26.22
C ARG A 23 1.34 17.68 25.89
N ILE A 24 2.56 17.92 25.40
CA ILE A 24 3.00 19.26 24.99
C ILE A 24 2.17 19.75 23.79
N CYS A 25 1.93 18.91 22.78
CA CYS A 25 1.09 19.24 21.64
C CYS A 25 -0.34 19.62 22.05
N LEU A 26 -0.96 18.89 23.00
CA LEU A 26 -2.27 19.25 23.54
C LEU A 26 -2.25 20.63 24.21
N ARG A 27 -1.25 20.93 25.04
CA ARG A 27 -1.09 22.25 25.67
C ARG A 27 -0.90 23.37 24.64
N ILE A 28 -0.07 23.14 23.62
CA ILE A 28 0.14 24.08 22.52
C ILE A 28 -1.18 24.36 21.79
N ARG A 29 -1.98 23.31 21.54
CA ARG A 29 -3.29 23.44 20.90
C ARG A 29 -4.26 24.29 21.73
N ASP A 30 -4.31 24.07 23.04
CA ASP A 30 -5.17 24.85 23.94
C ASP A 30 -4.81 26.34 23.91
N ASN A 31 -3.52 26.67 23.81
CA ASN A 31 -3.07 28.06 23.65
C ASN A 31 -3.49 28.67 22.30
N TYR A 32 -3.43 27.93 21.19
CA TYR A 32 -3.89 28.42 19.89
C TYR A 32 -5.40 28.70 19.87
N ASN A 33 -6.19 27.93 20.63
CA ASN A 33 -7.61 28.19 20.80
C ASN A 33 -7.88 29.52 21.52
N CYS A 34 -6.95 29.99 22.37
CA CYS A 34 -7.03 31.28 23.04
C CYS A 34 -6.70 32.48 22.13
N ASP A 35 -5.82 32.31 21.12
CA ASP A 35 -5.35 33.37 20.22
C ASP A 35 -6.30 33.68 19.03
N ARG A 36 -7.62 33.57 19.24
CA ARG A 36 -8.68 33.94 18.28
C ARG A 36 -8.68 33.19 16.94
N GLY A 37 -8.27 31.92 16.91
CA GLY A 37 -8.54 31.02 15.78
C GLY A 37 -7.64 31.21 14.55
N ASN A 38 -6.48 31.86 14.70
CA ASN A 38 -5.53 32.00 13.60
C ASN A 38 -4.58 30.78 13.56
N ILE A 39 -5.01 29.69 12.91
CA ILE A 39 -4.20 28.48 12.74
C ILE A 39 -3.01 28.79 11.81
N GLY A 40 -1.80 28.81 12.37
CA GLY A 40 -0.56 28.82 11.61
C GLY A 40 -0.09 27.41 11.23
N ILE A 41 1.00 27.32 10.46
CA ILE A 41 1.60 26.03 10.04
C ILE A 41 1.94 25.16 11.25
N CYS A 42 2.42 25.73 12.36
CA CYS A 42 2.69 25.00 13.59
C CYS A 42 1.43 24.35 14.18
N GLY A 43 0.26 24.99 14.07
CA GLY A 43 -1.01 24.42 14.48
C GLY A 43 -1.37 23.19 13.63
N VAL A 44 -1.26 23.31 12.31
CA VAL A 44 -1.46 22.18 11.37
C VAL A 44 -0.55 20.99 11.69
N LEU A 45 0.75 21.25 11.91
CA LEU A 45 1.71 20.20 12.25
C LEU A 45 1.47 19.62 13.65
N THR A 46 0.95 20.41 14.58
CA THR A 46 0.54 19.93 15.92
C THR A 46 -0.61 18.95 15.81
N SER A 47 -1.66 19.27 15.04
CA SER A 47 -2.78 18.37 14.79
C SER A 47 -2.32 17.11 14.04
N PHE A 48 -1.41 17.24 13.06
CA PHE A 48 -0.81 16.08 12.39
C PHE A 48 -0.01 15.18 13.35
N PHE A 49 0.78 15.75 14.25
CA PHE A 49 1.49 14.98 15.27
C PHE A 49 0.52 14.23 16.18
N LEU A 50 -0.56 14.89 16.62
CA LEU A 50 -1.60 14.26 17.43
C LEU A 50 -2.26 13.10 16.68
N HIS A 51 -2.51 13.23 15.37
CA HIS A 51 -2.95 12.11 14.55
C HIS A 51 -2.00 10.92 14.66
N VAL A 52 -0.70 11.12 14.41
CA VAL A 52 0.31 10.04 14.45
C VAL A 52 0.38 9.41 15.85
N TYR A 53 0.32 10.23 16.90
CA TYR A 53 0.34 9.76 18.30
C TYR A 53 -0.87 8.89 18.62
N HIS A 54 -2.09 9.36 18.32
CA HIS A 54 -3.31 8.62 18.62
C HIS A 54 -3.48 7.38 17.71
N ALA A 55 -2.99 7.43 16.46
CA ALA A 55 -2.97 6.27 15.57
C ALA A 55 -2.08 5.14 16.15
N LYS A 56 -0.90 5.49 16.68
CA LYS A 56 0.01 4.54 17.35
C LYS A 56 -0.64 3.88 18.57
N LEU A 57 -1.48 4.62 19.31
CA LEU A 57 -2.23 4.09 20.44
C LEU A 57 -3.51 3.32 20.03
N ASN A 58 -3.74 3.13 18.72
CA ASN A 58 -4.96 2.53 18.17
C ASN A 58 -6.25 3.27 18.61
N GLN A 59 -6.16 4.57 18.92
CA GLN A 59 -7.28 5.43 19.26
C GLN A 59 -7.89 6.02 17.98
N ARG A 60 -8.57 5.16 17.22
CA ARG A 60 -9.00 5.40 15.83
C ARG A 60 -9.77 6.69 15.62
N THR A 61 -10.77 6.95 16.46
CA THR A 61 -11.63 8.14 16.35
C THR A 61 -10.82 9.42 16.56
N ALA A 62 -9.99 9.46 17.62
CA ALA A 62 -9.14 10.62 17.89
C ALA A 62 -8.14 10.86 16.76
N ALA A 63 -7.47 9.79 16.29
CA ALA A 63 -6.54 9.87 15.18
C ALA A 63 -7.21 10.41 13.91
N MET A 64 -8.42 9.94 13.57
CA MET A 64 -9.17 10.43 12.42
C MET A 64 -9.56 11.90 12.54
N MET A 65 -10.06 12.32 13.72
CA MET A 65 -10.40 13.72 13.96
C MET A 65 -9.19 14.64 13.79
N TYR A 66 -8.02 14.24 14.29
CA TYR A 66 -6.82 15.06 14.20
C TYR A 66 -6.25 15.21 12.79
N ILE A 67 -6.33 14.17 11.94
CA ILE A 67 -5.90 14.32 10.55
C ILE A 67 -6.87 15.20 9.76
N GLN A 68 -8.16 15.11 10.05
CA GLN A 68 -9.18 15.97 9.45
C GLN A 68 -9.01 17.44 9.88
N GLU A 69 -8.71 17.67 11.17
CA GLU A 69 -8.36 19.00 11.70
C GLU A 69 -7.12 19.57 11.00
N ALA A 70 -6.06 18.76 10.84
CA ALA A 70 -4.85 19.18 10.14
C ALA A 70 -5.13 19.56 8.69
N ILE A 71 -5.95 18.77 7.96
CA ILE A 71 -6.35 19.08 6.59
C ILE A 71 -7.17 20.36 6.54
N ALA A 72 -8.13 20.55 7.44
CA ALA A 72 -8.94 21.77 7.50
C ALA A 72 -8.06 23.01 7.72
N GLY A 73 -7.13 22.95 8.67
CA GLY A 73 -6.17 24.02 8.94
C GLY A 73 -5.26 24.32 7.73
N ALA A 74 -4.77 23.27 7.05
CA ALA A 74 -3.94 23.44 5.85
C ALA A 74 -4.72 24.12 4.70
N ARG A 75 -6.02 23.83 4.55
CA ARG A 75 -6.89 24.49 3.57
C ARG A 75 -7.20 25.94 3.92
N MET A 76 -7.39 26.25 5.21
CA MET A 76 -7.54 27.64 5.65
C MET A 76 -6.31 28.48 5.30
N LEU A 77 -5.12 27.87 5.40
CA LEU A 77 -3.85 28.45 4.98
C LEU A 77 -3.60 28.39 3.47
N ARG A 78 -4.52 27.82 2.69
CA ARG A 78 -4.44 27.62 1.23
C ARG A 78 -3.20 26.81 0.79
N LEU A 79 -2.72 25.89 1.63
CA LEU A 79 -1.61 24.98 1.29
C LEU A 79 -2.02 23.93 0.26
N ASP A 80 -3.33 23.73 0.04
CA ASP A 80 -3.92 22.89 -1.00
C ASP A 80 -3.77 23.50 -2.40
N LYS A 81 -3.67 24.83 -2.50
CA LYS A 81 -3.54 25.56 -3.75
C LYS A 81 -2.09 25.91 -3.98
N MET A 82 -1.37 25.02 -4.65
CA MET A 82 0.07 25.05 -4.90
C MET A 82 0.54 26.15 -5.86
N SER A 83 -0.09 27.33 -5.79
CA SER A 83 0.23 28.49 -6.61
C SER A 83 1.10 29.45 -5.81
N SER A 84 2.38 29.57 -6.20
CA SER A 84 3.32 30.73 -6.14
C SER A 84 3.34 31.71 -4.95
N ARG A 85 2.52 31.53 -3.91
CA ARG A 85 2.31 32.45 -2.78
C ARG A 85 3.01 32.00 -1.51
N LEU A 86 3.53 30.77 -1.45
CA LEU A 86 4.39 30.34 -0.34
C LEU A 86 5.73 31.09 -0.30
N HIS A 87 6.14 31.74 -1.40
CA HIS A 87 7.32 32.60 -1.44
C HIS A 87 7.22 33.83 -0.51
N ASN A 88 6.02 34.22 -0.08
CA ASN A 88 5.81 35.36 0.82
C ASN A 88 5.59 34.97 2.29
N VAL A 89 5.63 33.68 2.63
CA VAL A 89 5.58 33.26 4.04
C VAL A 89 6.98 33.29 4.60
N THR A 90 7.26 34.24 5.50
CA THR A 90 8.52 34.41 6.23
C THR A 90 9.18 33.06 6.48
N TYR A 91 10.43 32.93 6.04
CA TYR A 91 11.23 31.72 6.22
C TYR A 91 11.27 31.37 7.71
N SER A 92 10.44 30.39 8.12
CA SER A 92 10.72 29.66 9.33
C SER A 92 11.84 28.71 8.96
N HIS A 93 13.03 28.97 9.48
CA HIS A 93 14.24 28.16 9.30
C HIS A 93 14.05 26.69 9.73
N LEU A 94 12.92 26.35 10.36
CA LEU A 94 12.59 25.00 10.84
C LEU A 94 11.88 24.13 9.79
N ILE A 95 11.23 24.71 8.77
CA ILE A 95 10.43 23.94 7.79
C ILE A 95 10.99 24.16 6.39
N VAL A 96 11.78 23.19 5.93
CA VAL A 96 12.47 23.24 4.64
C VAL A 96 11.51 23.08 3.46
N ASN A 97 10.65 22.05 3.51
CA ASN A 97 9.78 21.65 2.39
C ASN A 97 8.30 21.89 2.71
N LYS A 98 7.90 23.17 2.83
CA LYS A 98 6.51 23.56 3.17
C LYS A 98 5.50 23.03 2.15
N GLU A 99 5.94 22.87 0.90
CA GLU A 99 5.19 22.34 -0.22
C GLU A 99 4.74 20.89 -0.05
N LEU A 100 5.43 20.13 0.80
CA LEU A 100 5.11 18.74 1.05
C LEU A 100 4.11 18.54 2.18
N ILE A 101 3.77 19.61 2.93
CA ILE A 101 2.84 19.52 4.06
C ILE A 101 1.49 19.01 3.57
N PHE A 102 0.86 19.68 2.59
CA PHE A 102 -0.46 19.26 2.12
C PHE A 102 -0.45 17.86 1.47
N PRO A 103 0.50 17.51 0.58
CA PRO A 103 0.64 16.13 0.08
C PRO A 103 0.79 15.08 1.17
N LEU A 104 1.57 15.37 2.24
CA LEU A 104 1.73 14.48 3.39
C LEU A 104 0.41 14.25 4.12
N LEU A 105 -0.33 15.32 4.42
CA LEU A 105 -1.64 15.22 5.08
C LEU A 105 -2.64 14.45 4.22
N TRP A 106 -2.70 14.76 2.93
CA TRP A 106 -3.62 14.16 1.96
C TRP A 106 -3.43 12.65 1.81
N VAL A 107 -2.17 12.20 1.66
CA VAL A 107 -1.84 10.76 1.61
C VAL A 107 -2.13 10.09 2.96
N THR A 108 -1.84 10.76 4.07
CA THR A 108 -2.04 10.18 5.40
C THR A 108 -3.51 9.96 5.71
N GLU A 109 -4.39 10.95 5.44
CA GLU A 109 -5.83 10.80 5.62
C GLU A 109 -6.36 9.63 4.79
N ARG A 110 -6.02 9.57 3.49
CA ARG A 110 -6.50 8.52 2.60
C ARG A 110 -6.00 7.14 3.00
N GLY A 111 -4.73 7.01 3.34
CA GLY A 111 -4.17 5.75 3.82
C GLY A 111 -4.85 5.28 5.11
N TYR A 112 -5.11 6.20 6.03
CA TYR A 112 -5.77 5.87 7.29
C TYR A 112 -7.25 5.54 7.12
N ALA A 113 -7.97 6.32 6.31
CA ALA A 113 -9.37 6.10 5.99
C ALA A 113 -9.57 4.75 5.29
N LEU A 114 -8.70 4.43 4.31
CA LEU A 114 -8.70 3.15 3.62
C LEU A 114 -8.46 1.98 4.57
N HIS A 115 -7.49 2.09 5.49
CA HIS A 115 -7.24 1.05 6.51
C HIS A 115 -8.44 0.82 7.44
N LEU A 116 -9.22 1.86 7.71
CA LEU A 116 -10.41 1.79 8.56
C LEU A 116 -11.70 1.46 7.78
N ASN A 117 -11.62 1.28 6.46
CA ASN A 117 -12.77 1.12 5.57
C ASN A 117 -13.79 2.28 5.70
N VAL A 118 -13.30 3.52 5.83
CA VAL A 118 -14.11 4.74 5.85
C VAL A 118 -13.70 5.69 4.72
N SER A 119 -14.59 6.61 4.36
CA SER A 119 -14.28 7.63 3.35
C SER A 119 -13.45 8.78 3.96
N PRO A 120 -12.44 9.32 3.24
CA PRO A 120 -11.79 10.55 3.65
C PRO A 120 -12.77 11.72 3.61
N LEU A 121 -12.55 12.73 4.45
CA LEU A 121 -13.41 13.92 4.49
C LEU A 121 -13.13 14.85 3.31
N TYR A 122 -11.85 14.98 2.93
CA TYR A 122 -11.45 15.79 1.78
C TYR A 122 -11.48 14.98 0.48
N THR A 123 -12.45 15.28 -0.37
CA THR A 123 -12.78 14.50 -1.57
C THR A 123 -12.16 15.02 -2.87
N GLU A 124 -11.53 16.19 -2.85
CA GLU A 124 -10.87 16.74 -4.02
C GLU A 124 -9.55 15.97 -4.29
N SER A 125 -9.30 15.68 -5.57
CA SER A 125 -8.08 15.01 -6.01
C SER A 125 -6.92 16.00 -6.07
N LEU A 126 -5.73 15.54 -5.71
CA LEU A 126 -4.52 16.36 -5.73
C LEU A 126 -3.99 16.52 -7.17
N SER A 127 -3.74 17.75 -7.61
CA SER A 127 -3.10 18.04 -8.89
C SER A 127 -1.58 17.84 -8.79
N LEU A 128 -1.10 16.70 -9.30
CA LEU A 128 0.32 16.33 -9.35
C LEU A 128 1.26 17.27 -10.14
N PRO A 129 0.84 17.96 -11.23
CA PRO A 129 1.76 18.72 -12.09
C PRO A 129 2.57 19.80 -11.36
N GLU A 130 2.08 20.38 -10.27
CA GLU A 130 2.73 21.51 -9.59
C GLU A 130 3.82 21.08 -8.60
N ILE A 131 3.79 19.84 -8.10
CA ILE A 131 4.76 19.34 -7.11
C ILE A 131 6.05 18.87 -7.79
N ALA A 132 5.96 18.43 -9.04
CA ALA A 132 7.07 17.87 -9.82
C ALA A 132 7.97 18.92 -10.50
N ILE A 133 7.58 20.21 -10.50
CA ILE A 133 8.27 21.28 -11.26
C ILE A 133 9.37 21.98 -10.44
N SER A 134 9.49 21.71 -9.13
CA SER A 134 10.64 22.18 -8.36
C SER A 134 11.88 21.38 -8.77
N SER A 135 12.82 22.00 -9.47
CA SER A 135 14.12 21.42 -9.86
C SER A 135 15.06 21.14 -8.68
N THR A 136 14.55 21.16 -7.43
CA THR A 136 15.27 20.88 -6.19
C THR A 136 14.46 19.97 -5.26
N ILE A 137 13.85 18.89 -5.78
CA ILE A 137 13.19 17.90 -4.93
C ILE A 137 14.28 17.14 -4.15
N ASP A 138 14.34 17.42 -2.85
CA ASP A 138 15.13 16.68 -1.87
C ASP A 138 14.92 15.17 -2.05
N ASP A 139 16.00 14.39 -2.05
CA ASP A 139 15.92 12.92 -2.16
C ASP A 139 15.00 12.33 -1.07
N HIS A 140 14.93 12.97 0.10
CA HIS A 140 14.02 12.58 1.17
C HIS A 140 12.53 12.77 0.82
N ALA A 141 12.18 13.69 -0.07
CA ALA A 141 10.80 13.95 -0.49
C ALA A 141 10.28 12.91 -1.50
N ARG A 142 11.17 12.24 -2.23
CA ARG A 142 10.82 11.37 -3.36
C ARG A 142 9.85 10.25 -2.99
N GLY A 143 10.08 9.57 -1.86
CA GLY A 143 9.18 8.50 -1.38
C GLY A 143 7.76 9.00 -1.05
N LEU A 144 7.61 10.22 -0.55
CA LEU A 144 6.29 10.80 -0.35
C LEU A 144 5.60 11.07 -1.69
N LEU A 145 6.32 11.58 -2.69
CA LEU A 145 5.76 11.83 -4.02
C LEU A 145 5.33 10.54 -4.71
N ASP A 146 6.08 9.46 -4.53
CA ASP A 146 5.72 8.14 -5.04
C ASP A 146 4.45 7.61 -4.35
N LEU A 147 4.29 7.80 -3.04
CA LEU A 147 3.02 7.52 -2.36
C LEU A 147 1.87 8.39 -2.90
N VAL A 148 2.10 9.70 -3.11
CA VAL A 148 1.10 10.59 -3.69
C VAL A 148 0.65 10.08 -5.06
N ARG A 149 1.58 9.68 -5.93
CA ARG A 149 1.27 9.10 -7.25
C ARG A 149 0.40 7.85 -7.13
N LEU A 150 0.72 6.95 -6.20
CA LEU A 150 -0.07 5.75 -5.95
C LEU A 150 -1.50 6.11 -5.51
N PHE A 151 -1.65 7.00 -4.53
CA PHE A 151 -2.96 7.41 -4.04
C PHE A 151 -3.77 8.19 -5.08
N VAL A 152 -3.14 9.01 -5.93
CA VAL A 152 -3.80 9.68 -7.06
C VAL A 152 -4.29 8.65 -8.09
N ALA A 153 -3.50 7.63 -8.40
CA ALA A 153 -3.94 6.53 -9.27
C ALA A 153 -5.13 5.76 -8.65
N PHE A 154 -5.14 5.58 -7.32
CA PHE A 154 -6.17 4.87 -6.58
C PHE A 154 -7.47 5.66 -6.33
N ASP A 155 -7.40 7.00 -6.26
CA ASP A 155 -8.45 7.92 -5.75
C ASP A 155 -9.81 7.74 -6.43
N HIS A 156 -9.81 7.33 -7.71
CA HIS A 156 -11.02 7.14 -8.52
C HIS A 156 -12.01 6.11 -7.94
N ILE A 157 -11.52 5.10 -7.20
CA ILE A 157 -12.35 4.00 -6.68
C ILE A 157 -12.62 4.14 -5.17
N SER A 158 -11.71 4.78 -4.43
CA SER A 158 -11.79 4.88 -2.97
C SER A 158 -12.73 5.98 -2.48
N VAL A 159 -12.80 7.11 -3.19
CA VAL A 159 -13.47 8.33 -2.69
C VAL A 159 -14.83 8.57 -3.36
N ARG A 160 -14.96 8.29 -4.65
CA ARG A 160 -16.18 8.59 -5.42
C ARG A 160 -17.26 7.51 -5.39
N GLN A 161 -16.96 6.29 -4.94
CA GLN A 161 -17.91 5.18 -4.95
C GLN A 161 -17.91 4.32 -3.67
N PRO A 162 -18.28 4.89 -2.50
CA PRO A 162 -18.49 4.09 -1.28
C PRO A 162 -19.76 3.22 -1.35
N HIS A 163 -20.76 3.66 -2.10
CA HIS A 163 -22.10 3.05 -2.16
C HIS A 163 -22.66 2.87 -3.57
N ALA A 164 -21.86 3.09 -4.62
CA ALA A 164 -22.31 2.80 -5.97
C ALA A 164 -22.40 1.28 -6.12
N SER A 165 -23.63 0.76 -6.27
CA SER A 165 -23.95 -0.65 -6.48
C SER A 165 -23.26 -1.28 -7.70
N ILE A 166 -22.49 -0.52 -8.49
CA ILE A 166 -21.77 -0.96 -9.67
C ILE A 166 -20.49 -0.13 -9.80
N ALA A 167 -19.39 -0.54 -9.16
CA ALA A 167 -18.09 -0.19 -9.72
C ALA A 167 -17.98 -0.93 -11.05
N SER A 168 -17.91 -0.21 -12.16
CA SER A 168 -17.85 -0.86 -13.47
C SER A 168 -16.52 -1.62 -13.59
N THR A 169 -16.58 -2.86 -14.09
CA THR A 169 -15.39 -3.69 -14.37
C THR A 169 -14.27 -2.91 -15.07
N PRO A 170 -14.55 -2.04 -16.07
CA PRO A 170 -13.50 -1.22 -16.71
C PRO A 170 -12.81 -0.23 -15.76
N CYS A 171 -13.52 0.33 -14.78
CA CYS A 171 -12.93 1.28 -13.82
C CYS A 171 -11.91 0.59 -12.89
N LEU A 172 -12.25 -0.61 -12.42
CA LEU A 172 -11.35 -1.44 -11.60
C LEU A 172 -10.08 -1.80 -12.37
N ILE A 173 -10.23 -2.22 -13.63
CA ILE A 173 -9.10 -2.55 -14.51
C ILE A 173 -8.24 -1.32 -14.78
N ASP A 174 -8.84 -0.19 -15.15
CA ASP A 174 -8.11 1.07 -15.40
C ASP A 174 -7.35 1.57 -14.16
N THR A 175 -7.89 1.35 -12.97
CA THR A 175 -7.21 1.70 -11.72
C THR A 175 -6.04 0.76 -11.45
N GLU A 176 -6.19 -0.54 -11.70
CA GLU A 176 -5.09 -1.51 -11.58
C GLU A 176 -3.96 -1.20 -12.56
N THR A 177 -4.28 -0.89 -13.82
CA THR A 177 -3.26 -0.56 -14.84
C THR A 177 -2.53 0.73 -14.49
N LYS A 178 -3.24 1.76 -13.99
CA LYS A 178 -2.63 2.99 -13.48
C LYS A 178 -1.70 2.71 -12.30
N LEU A 179 -2.12 1.92 -11.31
CA LEU A 179 -1.27 1.56 -10.16
C LEU A 179 -0.02 0.79 -10.58
N SER A 180 -0.18 -0.20 -11.46
CA SER A 180 0.91 -1.03 -11.96
C SER A 180 1.89 -0.25 -12.84
N SER A 181 1.43 0.82 -13.50
CA SER A 181 2.30 1.70 -14.30
C SER A 181 3.05 2.76 -13.49
N VAL A 182 2.70 2.97 -12.21
CA VAL A 182 3.42 3.92 -11.34
C VAL A 182 4.86 3.43 -11.15
N ARG A 183 5.79 4.17 -11.74
CA ARG A 183 7.23 3.94 -11.59
C ARG A 183 7.65 4.43 -10.20
N LEU A 184 8.04 3.47 -9.37
CA LEU A 184 8.63 3.74 -8.06
C LEU A 184 10.14 3.87 -8.21
N THR A 185 10.73 4.77 -7.44
CA THR A 185 12.18 4.95 -7.44
C THR A 185 12.86 3.74 -6.80
N ASP A 186 13.78 3.08 -7.52
CA ASP A 186 14.53 1.90 -7.04
C ASP A 186 16.01 2.24 -6.71
N ASP A 187 16.40 3.51 -6.86
CA ASP A 187 17.80 3.94 -6.76
C ASP A 187 18.37 3.82 -5.32
N GLN A 188 17.51 3.69 -4.31
CA GLN A 188 17.91 3.55 -2.91
C GLN A 188 17.02 2.58 -2.13
N ILE A 189 17.64 1.58 -1.52
CA ILE A 189 17.01 0.72 -0.51
C ILE A 189 16.78 1.55 0.74
N SER A 190 15.52 1.85 1.03
CA SER A 190 15.13 2.65 2.19
C SER A 190 13.76 2.24 2.69
N ALA A 191 13.45 2.53 3.95
CA ALA A 191 12.11 2.34 4.48
C ALA A 191 11.04 3.05 3.61
N ARG A 192 11.37 4.21 3.00
CA ARG A 192 10.43 4.95 2.14
C ARG A 192 10.10 4.22 0.85
N THR A 193 11.09 3.62 0.19
CA THR A 193 10.87 2.83 -1.03
C THR A 193 10.13 1.53 -0.72
N ALA A 194 10.46 0.87 0.39
CA ALA A 194 9.68 -0.27 0.87
C ALA A 194 8.20 0.08 1.16
N ASP A 195 7.91 1.21 1.80
CA ASP A 195 6.54 1.70 2.05
C ASP A 195 5.76 1.82 0.72
N CYS A 196 6.40 2.37 -0.31
CA CYS A 196 5.77 2.51 -1.62
C CYS A 196 5.43 1.16 -2.27
N HIS A 197 6.38 0.21 -2.26
CA HIS A 197 6.15 -1.12 -2.81
C HIS A 197 5.04 -1.86 -2.06
N ILE A 198 5.09 -1.86 -0.73
CA ILE A 198 4.07 -2.50 0.12
C ILE A 198 2.71 -1.86 -0.13
N THR A 199 2.65 -0.53 -0.17
CA THR A 199 1.39 0.21 -0.39
C THR A 199 0.80 -0.08 -1.77
N ARG A 200 1.61 -0.17 -2.83
CA ARG A 200 1.12 -0.50 -4.18
C ARG A 200 0.50 -1.89 -4.23
N GLU A 201 1.20 -2.91 -3.71
CA GLU A 201 0.70 -4.29 -3.74
C GLU A 201 -0.51 -4.48 -2.81
N TRP A 202 -0.57 -3.75 -1.70
CA TRP A 202 -1.74 -3.70 -0.83
C TRP A 202 -2.96 -3.07 -1.52
N MET A 203 -2.79 -1.95 -2.23
CA MET A 203 -3.86 -1.33 -3.02
C MET A 203 -4.40 -2.29 -4.09
N ARG A 204 -3.52 -3.01 -4.79
CA ARG A 204 -3.93 -4.05 -5.76
C ARG A 204 -4.74 -5.16 -5.10
N THR A 205 -4.39 -5.53 -3.86
CA THR A 205 -5.16 -6.52 -3.06
C THR A 205 -6.55 -6.02 -2.75
N ILE A 206 -6.69 -4.76 -2.31
CA ILE A 206 -8.01 -4.14 -2.04
C ILE A 206 -8.87 -4.10 -3.29
N LEU A 207 -8.30 -3.71 -4.44
CA LEU A 207 -9.06 -3.69 -5.70
C LEU A 207 -9.57 -5.07 -6.08
N TRP A 208 -8.73 -6.11 -5.90
CA TRP A 208 -9.12 -7.49 -6.17
C TRP A 208 -10.21 -7.98 -5.21
N GLN A 209 -10.08 -7.71 -3.91
CA GLN A 209 -11.11 -8.04 -2.91
C GLN A 209 -12.44 -7.32 -3.23
N LYS A 210 -12.40 -6.08 -3.74
CA LYS A 210 -13.59 -5.37 -4.20
C LYS A 210 -14.22 -6.04 -5.42
N ALA A 211 -13.41 -6.48 -6.39
CA ALA A 211 -13.90 -7.25 -7.54
C ALA A 211 -14.52 -8.60 -7.12
N LEU A 212 -13.91 -9.28 -6.15
CA LEU A 212 -14.45 -10.50 -5.52
C LEU A 212 -15.81 -10.24 -4.87
N ALA A 213 -15.92 -9.19 -4.06
CA ALA A 213 -17.15 -8.83 -3.35
C ALA A 213 -18.30 -8.49 -4.31
N PHE A 214 -18.01 -7.97 -5.50
CA PHE A 214 -18.98 -7.71 -6.55
C PHE A 214 -19.24 -8.90 -7.49
N GLY A 215 -18.62 -10.06 -7.25
CA GLY A 215 -18.81 -11.25 -8.08
C GLY A 215 -18.28 -11.09 -9.51
N LEU A 216 -17.27 -10.24 -9.72
CA LEU A 216 -16.72 -9.92 -11.05
C LEU A 216 -15.62 -10.88 -11.52
N LEU A 217 -15.21 -11.82 -10.66
CA LEU A 217 -14.10 -12.72 -10.94
C LEU A 217 -14.54 -13.93 -11.78
N SER A 218 -13.64 -14.39 -12.64
CA SER A 218 -13.80 -15.65 -13.38
C SER A 218 -12.45 -16.35 -13.56
N SER A 219 -12.43 -17.67 -13.38
CA SER A 219 -11.23 -18.50 -13.62
C SER A 219 -10.79 -18.49 -15.08
N SER A 220 -11.70 -18.19 -16.02
CA SER A 220 -11.41 -18.07 -17.46
C SER A 220 -11.10 -16.64 -17.91
N SER A 221 -11.05 -15.68 -17.00
CA SER A 221 -10.74 -14.29 -17.35
C SER A 221 -9.30 -14.14 -17.82
N TYR A 222 -9.12 -13.50 -18.98
CA TYR A 222 -7.80 -13.13 -19.52
C TYR A 222 -7.17 -11.95 -18.77
N THR A 223 -8.01 -11.12 -18.14
CA THR A 223 -7.54 -10.00 -17.32
C THR A 223 -7.10 -10.53 -15.97
N ALA A 224 -5.79 -10.46 -15.68
CA ALA A 224 -5.19 -11.02 -14.47
C ALA A 224 -5.93 -10.58 -13.18
N MET A 225 -6.24 -9.29 -13.05
CA MET A 225 -6.98 -8.73 -11.91
C MET A 225 -8.38 -9.34 -11.70
N MET A 226 -9.01 -9.85 -12.76
CA MET A 226 -10.35 -10.45 -12.71
C MET A 226 -10.29 -11.99 -12.58
N ASN A 227 -9.12 -12.54 -12.24
CA ASN A 227 -8.90 -13.96 -12.05
C ASN A 227 -8.66 -14.29 -10.56
N PHE A 228 -9.07 -15.47 -10.10
CA PHE A 228 -8.85 -15.94 -8.73
C PHE A 228 -7.35 -16.14 -8.39
N GLY A 229 -6.49 -16.33 -9.40
CA GLY A 229 -5.04 -16.45 -9.22
C GLY A 229 -4.30 -15.13 -8.97
N PHE A 230 -4.96 -13.97 -9.06
CA PHE A 230 -4.30 -12.66 -8.95
C PHE A 230 -3.56 -12.43 -7.63
N PRO A 231 -4.06 -12.85 -6.44
CA PRO A 231 -3.29 -12.68 -5.20
C PRO A 231 -1.93 -13.39 -5.21
N GLY A 232 -1.78 -14.49 -5.97
CA GLY A 232 -0.49 -15.14 -6.20
C GLY A 232 0.48 -14.23 -6.97
N GLN A 233 -0.02 -13.50 -7.96
CA GLN A 233 0.75 -12.48 -8.70
C GLN A 233 1.21 -11.35 -7.79
N ILE A 234 0.31 -10.82 -6.94
CA ILE A 234 0.61 -9.75 -5.98
C ILE A 234 1.69 -10.21 -4.99
N GLY A 235 1.54 -11.40 -4.40
CA GLY A 235 2.51 -11.94 -3.45
C GLY A 235 3.90 -12.10 -4.05
N ARG A 236 3.97 -12.59 -5.31
CA ARG A 236 5.22 -12.69 -6.06
C ARG A 236 5.86 -11.33 -6.35
N ASP A 237 5.07 -10.33 -6.75
CA ASP A 237 5.58 -8.99 -7.07
C ASP A 237 6.07 -8.26 -5.81
N LEU A 238 5.37 -8.45 -4.68
CA LEU A 238 5.82 -7.95 -3.38
C LEU A 238 7.16 -8.58 -2.97
N LEU A 239 7.29 -9.90 -3.06
CA LEU A 239 8.54 -10.59 -2.75
C LEU A 239 9.71 -10.12 -3.63
N ARG A 240 9.45 -9.96 -4.94
CA ARG A 240 10.45 -9.44 -5.87
C ARG A 240 10.91 -8.04 -5.50
N SER A 241 9.97 -7.19 -5.08
CA SER A 241 10.26 -5.81 -4.67
C SER A 241 11.03 -5.79 -3.35
N LEU A 242 10.66 -6.65 -2.39
CA LEU A 242 11.27 -6.69 -1.07
C LEU A 242 12.55 -7.53 -0.99
N ARG A 243 13.02 -8.12 -2.10
CA ARG A 243 14.10 -9.13 -2.07
C ARG A 243 15.40 -8.60 -1.44
N TYR A 244 15.75 -7.34 -1.70
CA TYR A 244 16.99 -6.72 -1.25
C TYR A 244 16.88 -6.00 0.10
N PHE A 245 15.68 -5.93 0.68
CA PHE A 245 15.45 -5.27 1.96
C PHE A 245 15.77 -6.21 3.12
N THR A 246 16.59 -5.79 4.06
CA THR A 246 16.84 -6.53 5.30
C THR A 246 15.72 -6.31 6.33
N ALA A 247 15.71 -7.08 7.41
CA ALA A 247 14.80 -6.84 8.52
C ALA A 247 15.00 -5.44 9.13
N ALA A 248 16.24 -4.94 9.15
CA ALA A 248 16.56 -3.61 9.65
C ALA A 248 16.01 -2.50 8.74
N ASP A 249 15.93 -2.72 7.43
CA ASP A 249 15.36 -1.74 6.48
C ASP A 249 13.82 -1.66 6.60
N LEU A 250 13.19 -2.77 6.98
CA LEU A 250 11.74 -2.87 7.16
C LEU A 250 11.29 -2.46 8.57
N LEU A 251 12.17 -2.52 9.57
CA LEU A 251 11.83 -2.17 10.96
C LEU A 251 11.25 -0.74 11.11
N PRO A 252 11.80 0.31 10.46
CA PRO A 252 11.28 1.68 10.58
C PRO A 252 9.91 1.89 9.94
N LEU A 253 9.40 0.92 9.16
CA LEU A 253 8.06 0.95 8.60
C LEU A 253 6.97 0.68 9.64
N GLY A 254 7.35 -0.03 10.71
CA GLY A 254 6.54 -0.49 11.84
C GLY A 254 5.17 -1.08 11.50
N ARG A 255 4.24 -0.95 12.45
CA ARG A 255 3.03 -1.79 12.49
C ARG A 255 2.06 -1.57 11.33
N ASP A 256 1.91 -0.33 10.83
CA ASP A 256 0.93 -0.05 9.77
C ASP A 256 1.28 -0.76 8.46
N GLN A 257 2.57 -0.81 8.08
CA GLN A 257 2.98 -1.56 6.89
C GLN A 257 2.94 -3.07 7.14
N LEU A 258 3.21 -3.52 8.36
CA LEU A 258 3.05 -4.92 8.73
C LEU A 258 1.60 -5.38 8.55
N LEU A 259 0.61 -4.55 8.90
CA LEU A 259 -0.80 -4.84 8.69
C LEU A 259 -1.15 -4.98 7.20
N LYS A 260 -0.60 -4.11 6.34
CA LYS A 260 -0.77 -4.23 4.89
C LYS A 260 -0.19 -5.52 4.35
N CYS A 261 1.04 -5.86 4.76
CA CYS A 261 1.67 -7.13 4.37
C CYS A 261 0.90 -8.35 4.89
N PHE A 262 0.38 -8.27 6.12
CA PHE A 262 -0.48 -9.30 6.70
C PHE A 262 -1.74 -9.49 5.85
N GLU A 263 -2.39 -8.42 5.41
CA GLU A 263 -3.59 -8.49 4.57
C GLU A 263 -3.32 -9.12 3.20
N ILE A 264 -2.18 -8.79 2.58
CA ILE A 264 -1.72 -9.43 1.32
C ILE A 264 -1.52 -10.93 1.53
N ALA A 265 -0.75 -11.31 2.56
CA ALA A 265 -0.46 -12.72 2.85
C ALA A 265 -1.72 -13.50 3.26
N SER A 266 -2.61 -12.89 4.03
CA SER A 266 -3.89 -13.45 4.45
C SER A 266 -4.81 -13.69 3.25
N THR A 267 -4.89 -12.73 2.32
CA THR A 267 -5.69 -12.86 1.08
C THR A 267 -5.13 -13.96 0.18
N LEU A 268 -3.80 -14.07 0.08
CA LEU A 268 -3.16 -15.17 -0.64
C LEU A 268 -3.43 -16.53 0.01
N ALA A 269 -3.44 -16.61 1.34
CA ALA A 269 -3.80 -17.84 2.04
C ALA A 269 -5.27 -18.23 1.77
N ASP A 270 -6.20 -17.27 1.78
CA ASP A 270 -7.60 -17.51 1.43
C ASP A 270 -7.75 -18.05 0.01
N THR A 271 -7.05 -17.47 -0.97
CA THR A 271 -7.15 -17.97 -2.34
C THR A 271 -6.55 -19.36 -2.51
N ILE A 272 -5.47 -19.68 -1.80
CA ILE A 272 -4.92 -21.04 -1.80
C ILE A 272 -5.95 -22.02 -1.28
N LEU A 273 -6.58 -21.73 -0.13
CA LEU A 273 -7.61 -22.58 0.46
C LEU A 273 -8.78 -22.83 -0.52
N LEU A 274 -9.24 -21.78 -1.20
CA LEU A 274 -10.36 -21.86 -2.16
C LEU A 274 -9.99 -22.51 -3.51
N THR A 275 -8.72 -22.48 -3.91
CA THR A 275 -8.25 -22.90 -5.26
C THR A 275 -7.49 -24.23 -5.23
N SER A 276 -7.49 -24.95 -4.11
CA SER A 276 -6.71 -26.18 -3.84
C SER A 276 -6.86 -27.34 -4.87
N ALA A 277 -7.71 -27.18 -5.89
CA ALA A 277 -7.91 -28.13 -7.00
C ALA A 277 -7.09 -27.84 -8.28
N THR A 278 -6.35 -26.72 -8.38
CA THR A 278 -5.60 -26.40 -9.60
C THR A 278 -4.15 -26.91 -9.52
N SER A 279 -3.83 -27.91 -10.36
CA SER A 279 -2.48 -28.47 -10.49
C SER A 279 -1.53 -27.44 -11.09
N TYR A 280 -0.58 -26.94 -10.29
CA TYR A 280 0.58 -26.21 -10.79
C TYR A 280 1.65 -27.19 -11.24
N SER A 281 2.38 -26.86 -12.33
CA SER A 281 3.50 -27.70 -12.75
C SER A 281 4.52 -27.81 -11.61
N ALA A 282 5.01 -29.02 -11.33
CA ALA A 282 5.95 -29.26 -10.22
C ALA A 282 7.29 -28.50 -10.36
N ARG A 283 7.55 -27.84 -11.50
CA ARG A 283 8.80 -27.14 -11.81
C ARG A 283 8.78 -25.63 -11.52
N GLU A 284 7.62 -25.02 -11.25
CA GLU A 284 7.52 -23.57 -11.05
C GLU A 284 7.10 -23.20 -9.62
N PHE A 285 7.57 -22.05 -9.14
CA PHE A 285 7.10 -21.50 -7.86
C PHE A 285 5.64 -21.09 -7.98
N GLY A 286 4.81 -21.63 -7.10
CA GLY A 286 3.37 -21.39 -7.03
C GLY A 286 2.96 -20.50 -5.84
N PRO A 287 1.65 -20.24 -5.71
CA PRO A 287 1.08 -19.43 -4.63
C PRO A 287 1.53 -19.86 -3.23
N GLN A 288 1.68 -21.17 -2.99
CA GLN A 288 2.11 -21.72 -1.69
C GLN A 288 3.56 -21.32 -1.35
N ASP A 289 4.46 -21.31 -2.35
CA ASP A 289 5.85 -20.90 -2.13
C ASP A 289 5.93 -19.40 -1.83
N PHE A 290 5.12 -18.60 -2.53
CA PHE A 290 5.04 -17.16 -2.29
C PHE A 290 4.49 -16.86 -0.89
N LEU A 291 3.46 -17.58 -0.45
CA LEU A 291 2.93 -17.44 0.91
C LEU A 291 4.00 -17.77 1.96
N HIS A 292 4.72 -18.88 1.77
CA HIS A 292 5.79 -19.27 2.68
C HIS A 292 6.92 -18.24 2.72
N ALA A 293 7.39 -17.79 1.55
CA ALA A 293 8.44 -16.78 1.46
C ALA A 293 8.00 -15.43 2.07
N LEU A 294 6.74 -15.02 1.89
CA LEU A 294 6.19 -13.82 2.53
C LEU A 294 6.20 -13.95 4.05
N TYR A 295 5.75 -15.08 4.58
CA TYR A 295 5.78 -15.32 6.02
C TYR A 295 7.21 -15.21 6.58
N GLN A 296 8.19 -15.86 5.93
CA GLN A 296 9.59 -15.78 6.34
C GLN A 296 10.13 -14.34 6.28
N LYS A 297 9.78 -13.59 5.23
CA LYS A 297 10.21 -12.20 5.08
C LYS A 297 9.65 -11.30 6.17
N LEU A 298 8.42 -11.55 6.62
CA LEU A 298 7.70 -10.76 7.62
C LEU A 298 7.97 -11.20 9.05
N LEU A 299 8.51 -12.41 9.26
CA LEU A 299 8.70 -13.02 10.57
C LEU A 299 9.42 -12.10 11.58
N PRO A 300 10.51 -11.38 11.25
CA PRO A 300 11.19 -10.50 12.19
C PRO A 300 10.30 -9.37 12.72
N SER A 301 9.41 -8.85 11.89
CA SER A 301 8.45 -7.79 12.28
C SER A 301 7.25 -8.38 13.03
N LEU A 302 6.80 -9.59 12.66
CA LEU A 302 5.72 -10.31 13.33
C LEU A 302 6.08 -10.72 14.77
N GLU A 303 7.36 -10.91 15.08
CA GLU A 303 7.80 -11.21 16.45
C GLU A 303 7.45 -10.12 17.47
N GLN A 304 7.21 -8.90 16.99
CA GLN A 304 6.81 -7.76 17.81
C GLN A 304 5.28 -7.66 17.99
N ASP A 305 4.48 -8.43 17.22
CA ASP A 305 3.02 -8.48 17.32
C ASP A 305 2.55 -9.95 17.34
N SER A 306 2.44 -10.49 18.56
CA SER A 306 2.10 -11.90 18.78
C SER A 306 0.75 -12.30 18.19
N VAL A 307 -0.20 -11.36 18.11
CA VAL A 307 -1.54 -11.60 17.56
C VAL A 307 -1.48 -11.74 16.05
N LEU A 308 -0.80 -10.82 15.34
CA LEU A 308 -0.60 -10.96 13.90
C LEU A 308 0.19 -12.22 13.56
N LYS A 309 1.23 -12.54 14.36
CA LYS A 309 2.02 -13.76 14.19
C LYS A 309 1.18 -15.02 14.32
N SER A 310 0.36 -15.13 15.38
CA SER A 310 -0.47 -16.32 15.60
C SER A 310 -1.50 -16.50 14.49
N ASN A 311 -2.17 -15.41 14.10
CA ASN A 311 -3.21 -15.45 13.08
C ASN A 311 -2.64 -15.86 11.71
N LEU A 312 -1.54 -15.24 11.27
CA LEU A 312 -0.95 -15.56 9.97
C LEU A 312 -0.38 -16.98 9.96
N ARG A 313 0.28 -17.39 11.06
CA ARG A 313 0.84 -18.75 11.18
C ARG A 313 -0.25 -19.81 11.12
N SER A 314 -1.36 -19.63 11.84
CA SER A 314 -2.48 -20.58 11.82
C SER A 314 -3.05 -20.72 10.42
N LYS A 315 -3.32 -19.59 9.76
CA LYS A 315 -3.91 -19.57 8.42
C LYS A 315 -2.99 -20.15 7.35
N MET A 316 -1.70 -19.84 7.44
CA MET A 316 -0.69 -20.43 6.55
C MET A 316 -0.55 -21.94 6.76
N ALA A 317 -0.60 -22.41 8.00
CA ALA A 317 -0.56 -23.85 8.28
C ALA A 317 -1.74 -24.57 7.63
N GLU A 318 -2.96 -24.01 7.76
CA GLU A 318 -4.15 -24.54 7.10
C GLU A 318 -3.98 -24.58 5.57
N ALA A 319 -3.62 -23.45 4.96
CA ALA A 319 -3.46 -23.32 3.50
C ALA A 319 -2.37 -24.24 2.92
N LEU A 320 -1.29 -24.48 3.66
CA LEU A 320 -0.21 -25.35 3.21
C LEU A 320 -0.49 -26.84 3.43
N VAL A 321 -1.29 -27.20 4.45
CA VAL A 321 -1.70 -28.58 4.70
C VAL A 321 -2.73 -29.05 3.67
N THR A 322 -3.63 -28.16 3.24
CA THR A 322 -4.63 -28.47 2.19
C THR A 322 -4.04 -28.50 0.78
N ALA A 323 -2.82 -27.99 0.60
CA ALA A 323 -2.18 -27.96 -0.70
C ALA A 323 -1.81 -29.36 -1.19
N PRO A 324 -1.99 -29.67 -2.48
CA PRO A 324 -1.63 -30.98 -3.03
C PRO A 324 -0.14 -31.24 -2.87
N ALA A 325 0.21 -32.46 -2.47
CA ALA A 325 1.60 -32.88 -2.35
C ALA A 325 2.26 -32.90 -3.73
N ARG A 326 3.12 -31.92 -4.02
CA ARG A 326 3.77 -31.76 -5.33
C ARG A 326 4.61 -32.96 -5.75
N LEU A 327 5.16 -33.70 -4.78
CA LEU A 327 5.93 -34.94 -5.02
C LEU A 327 5.04 -36.13 -5.42
N LEU A 328 3.73 -36.06 -5.20
CA LEU A 328 2.76 -37.09 -5.55
C LEU A 328 1.98 -36.75 -6.84
N MET A 329 2.22 -35.58 -7.44
CA MET A 329 1.64 -35.25 -8.74
C MET A 329 2.50 -35.88 -9.84
N GLU A 330 1.96 -36.89 -10.51
CA GLU A 330 2.56 -37.43 -11.73
C GLU A 330 2.63 -36.31 -12.79
N PRO A 331 3.76 -36.16 -13.51
CA PRO A 331 3.81 -35.24 -14.62
C PRO A 331 2.80 -35.71 -15.66
N THR A 332 1.76 -34.92 -15.91
CA THR A 332 0.78 -35.17 -16.95
C THR A 332 1.54 -35.41 -18.25
N SER A 333 1.56 -36.66 -18.71
CA SER A 333 2.22 -37.05 -19.95
C SER A 333 1.62 -36.22 -21.08
N MET A 334 2.48 -35.52 -21.83
CA MET A 334 2.09 -34.92 -23.09
C MET A 334 1.44 -35.99 -23.96
N GLU A 335 0.21 -35.76 -24.43
CA GLU A 335 -0.40 -36.65 -25.41
C GLU A 335 0.50 -36.72 -26.65
N PRO A 336 0.79 -37.91 -27.19
CA PRO A 336 1.59 -38.03 -28.40
C PRO A 336 0.80 -37.45 -29.58
N GLU A 337 1.44 -36.53 -30.31
CA GLU A 337 0.96 -36.05 -31.61
C GLU A 337 0.63 -37.24 -32.51
N ASP A 338 -0.61 -37.29 -32.99
CA ASP A 338 -1.08 -38.23 -33.99
C ASP A 338 -0.13 -38.22 -35.20
N SER A 339 0.60 -39.32 -35.34
CA SER A 339 1.44 -39.64 -36.49
C SER A 339 0.58 -39.67 -37.75
N ARG A 340 0.62 -38.58 -38.54
CA ARG A 340 0.08 -38.55 -39.90
C ARG A 340 0.81 -39.58 -40.74
N HIS A 341 0.09 -40.64 -41.11
CA HIS A 341 0.51 -41.62 -42.10
C HIS A 341 0.85 -40.91 -43.42
N TYR A 342 2.09 -41.07 -43.87
CA TYR A 342 2.49 -40.90 -45.26
C TYR A 342 1.88 -42.04 -46.08
N THR A 343 1.00 -41.71 -47.03
CA THR A 343 0.73 -42.56 -48.20
C THR A 343 1.34 -41.88 -49.42
N ALA A 344 2.38 -42.51 -49.95
CA ALA A 344 2.95 -42.18 -51.24
C ALA A 344 1.96 -42.51 -52.36
N ALA A 345 1.82 -41.59 -53.31
CA ALA A 345 1.38 -41.89 -54.66
C ALA A 345 2.16 -40.99 -55.62
N ASP A 346 3.17 -41.58 -56.26
CA ASP A 346 3.78 -41.09 -57.49
C ASP A 346 2.72 -40.93 -58.58
N GLY A 347 2.86 -39.90 -59.43
CA GLY A 347 2.01 -39.71 -60.59
C GLY A 347 2.22 -38.38 -61.31
N ILE A 348 3.41 -38.22 -61.86
CA ILE A 348 3.78 -37.45 -63.06
C ILE A 348 2.58 -37.02 -63.93
N ASP A 349 2.42 -35.73 -64.23
CA ASP A 349 2.57 -35.22 -65.61
C ASP A 349 2.58 -33.70 -65.76
N PHE A 350 3.24 -33.28 -66.84
CA PHE A 350 3.68 -31.94 -67.24
C PHE A 350 2.63 -31.06 -67.95
N THR A 351 2.92 -29.75 -67.99
CA THR A 351 2.46 -28.69 -68.95
C THR A 351 0.99 -28.26 -68.90
N VAL A 352 0.59 -26.98 -68.96
CA VAL A 352 1.18 -25.69 -69.42
C VAL A 352 0.85 -24.59 -68.42
#